data_AF-A0A9R0ZJK0-F1
#
_entry.id   AF-A0A9R0ZJK0-F1
#
_cell.length_a   1.000
_cell.length_b   1.000
_cell.length_c   1.000
_cell.angle_alpha   90.00
_cell.angle_beta   90.00
_cell.angle_gamma   90.00
#
_symmetry.space_group_name_H-M   'P 1'
#
loop_
_entity.id
_entity.type
_entity.pdbx_description
1 polymer ?
#
loop_
_entity_poly.entity_id
_entity_poly.type
_entity_poly.pdbx_seq_one_letter_code
_entity_poly.pdbx_strand_id
1 'polypeptide(L)'
;MIRANPGNSLPLGNYARFLKEVQGDAARAQEYCERAIVANPGDGDALAMYAGLVWETSRDAERADAYYSRAVQAAPDDCYVLGSYAGFLWDAEEEDGLNDGQPPAGSPPFYGAAQPSSIRAAS
;
A
#
# COMPACT_ATOMS: atom_id res chain seq x y z
N MET A 1 -14.08 -19.24 -12.68
CA MET A 1 -12.77 -18.62 -12.98
C MET A 1 -11.63 -19.26 -12.17
N ILE A 2 -11.54 -19.11 -10.84
CA ILE A 2 -10.43 -19.69 -10.05
C ILE A 2 -10.35 -21.23 -10.13
N ARG A 3 -11.49 -21.94 -10.10
CA ARG A 3 -11.51 -23.41 -10.28
C ARG A 3 -11.17 -23.88 -11.70
N ALA A 4 -11.30 -23.00 -12.69
CA ALA A 4 -11.05 -23.31 -14.10
C ALA A 4 -9.60 -23.07 -14.51
N ASN A 5 -8.89 -22.19 -13.79
CA ASN A 5 -7.45 -21.96 -13.95
C ASN A 5 -6.84 -21.61 -12.58
N PRO A 6 -6.49 -22.62 -11.77
CA PRO A 6 -6.04 -22.41 -10.39
C PRO A 6 -4.63 -21.80 -10.28
N GLY A 7 -3.89 -21.72 -11.39
CA GLY A 7 -2.54 -21.17 -11.48
C GLY A 7 -2.48 -19.84 -12.24
N ASN A 8 -3.59 -19.11 -12.38
CA ASN A 8 -3.56 -17.75 -12.91
C ASN A 8 -3.55 -16.76 -11.74
N SER A 9 -2.51 -15.93 -11.67
CA SER A 9 -2.33 -14.96 -10.59
C SER A 9 -3.38 -13.85 -10.60
N LEU A 10 -3.85 -13.41 -11.77
CA LEU A 10 -4.84 -12.34 -11.91
C LEU A 10 -6.18 -12.61 -11.19
N PRO A 11 -6.89 -13.73 -11.45
CA PRO A 11 -8.12 -14.05 -10.73
C PRO A 11 -7.91 -14.30 -9.23
N LEU A 12 -6.72 -14.79 -8.83
CA LEU A 12 -6.38 -15.01 -7.43
C LEU A 12 -6.18 -13.67 -6.71
N GLY A 13 -5.39 -12.76 -7.28
CA GLY A 13 -5.15 -11.42 -6.76
C GLY A 13 -6.43 -10.58 -6.70
N ASN A 14 -7.28 -10.64 -7.72
CA ASN A 14 -8.58 -9.96 -7.69
C ASN A 14 -9.51 -10.48 -6.58
N TYR A 15 -9.48 -11.80 -6.32
CA TYR A 15 -10.27 -12.37 -5.23
C TYR A 15 -9.68 -12.04 -3.85
N ALA A 16 -8.35 -12.00 -3.73
CA ALA A 16 -7.69 -11.51 -2.52
C ALA A 16 -8.07 -10.06 -2.21
N ARG A 17 -8.07 -9.18 -3.23
CA ARG A 17 -8.54 -7.79 -3.09
C ARG A 17 -9.98 -7.71 -2.60
N PHE A 18 -10.87 -8.50 -3.19
CA PHE A 18 -12.27 -8.59 -2.77
C PHE A 18 -12.42 -9.07 -1.31
N LEU A 19 -11.65 -10.08 -0.91
CA LEU A 19 -11.64 -10.58 0.47
C LEU A 19 -11.21 -9.49 1.44
N LYS A 20 -10.15 -8.74 1.11
CA LYS A 20 -9.63 -7.63 1.92
C LYS A 20 -10.63 -6.47 2.01
N GLU A 21 -11.02 -5.90 0.87
CA GLU A 21 -11.74 -4.63 0.81
C GLU A 21 -13.23 -4.75 1.09
N VAL A 22 -13.84 -5.88 0.73
CA VAL A 22 -15.31 -6.05 0.83
C VAL A 22 -15.69 -6.93 2.01
N GLN A 23 -14.96 -8.02 2.24
CA GLN A 23 -15.26 -8.96 3.34
C GLN A 23 -14.48 -8.67 4.62
N GLY A 24 -13.40 -7.87 4.57
CA GLY A 24 -12.51 -7.65 5.71
C GLY A 24 -11.75 -8.90 6.16
N ASP A 25 -11.68 -9.93 5.30
CA ASP A 25 -11.05 -11.21 5.63
C ASP A 25 -9.59 -11.20 5.16
N ALA A 26 -8.73 -10.55 5.97
CA ALA A 26 -7.31 -10.42 5.68
C ALA A 26 -6.59 -11.77 5.64
N ALA A 27 -6.98 -12.73 6.49
CA ALA A 27 -6.35 -14.05 6.54
C ALA A 27 -6.56 -14.83 5.25
N ARG A 28 -7.80 -14.85 4.73
CA ARG A 28 -8.07 -15.46 3.42
C ARG A 28 -7.47 -14.65 2.29
N ALA A 29 -7.51 -13.32 2.35
CA ALA A 29 -6.86 -12.50 1.33
C ALA A 29 -5.37 -12.87 1.19
N GLN A 30 -4.69 -13.06 2.31
CA GLN A 30 -3.29 -13.45 2.36
C GLN A 30 -3.05 -14.83 1.72
N GLU A 31 -3.88 -15.84 2.02
CA GLU A 31 -3.80 -17.17 1.38
C GLU A 31 -3.90 -17.07 -0.15
N TYR A 32 -4.82 -16.25 -0.67
CA TYR A 32 -5.01 -16.09 -2.10
C TYR A 32 -3.88 -15.29 -2.76
N CYS A 33 -3.30 -14.31 -2.06
CA CYS A 33 -2.07 -13.65 -2.48
C CYS A 33 -0.88 -14.62 -2.57
N GLU A 34 -0.68 -15.51 -1.58
CA GLU A 34 0.38 -16.53 -1.61
C GLU A 34 0.23 -17.43 -2.82
N ARG A 35 -1.00 -17.89 -3.08
CA ARG A 35 -1.30 -18.70 -4.26
C ARG A 35 -1.03 -17.95 -5.57
N ALA A 36 -1.35 -16.65 -5.63
CA ALA A 36 -1.05 -15.81 -6.79
C ALA A 36 0.47 -15.68 -7.01
N ILE A 37 1.25 -15.51 -5.95
CA ILE A 37 2.72 -15.43 -6.00
C ILE A 37 3.34 -16.77 -6.40
N VAL A 38 2.81 -17.90 -5.92
CA VAL A 38 3.25 -19.24 -6.33
C VAL A 38 2.95 -19.48 -7.81
N ALA A 39 1.79 -19.02 -8.28
CA ALA A 39 1.38 -19.11 -9.68
C ALA A 39 2.24 -18.24 -10.61
N ASN A 40 2.54 -17.00 -10.18
CA ASN A 40 3.41 -16.09 -10.89
C ASN A 40 4.34 -15.35 -9.90
N PRO A 41 5.59 -15.82 -9.73
CA PRO A 41 6.56 -15.19 -8.84
C PRO A 41 6.94 -13.75 -9.22
N GLY A 42 6.65 -13.31 -10.45
CA GLY A 42 6.92 -11.96 -10.95
C GLY A 42 5.68 -11.07 -11.01
N ASP A 43 4.58 -11.45 -10.36
CA ASP A 43 3.38 -10.62 -10.28
C ASP A 43 3.58 -9.51 -9.23
N GLY A 44 3.94 -8.31 -9.69
CA GLY A 44 4.18 -7.15 -8.83
C GLY A 44 2.97 -6.78 -7.97
N ASP A 45 1.76 -6.84 -8.53
CA ASP A 45 0.52 -6.55 -7.81
C ASP A 45 0.27 -7.54 -6.68
N ALA A 46 0.45 -8.84 -6.95
CA ALA A 46 0.26 -9.88 -5.94
C ALA A 46 1.30 -9.76 -4.81
N LEU A 47 2.55 -9.44 -5.15
CA LEU A 47 3.61 -9.21 -4.18
C LEU A 47 3.33 -7.98 -3.30
N ALA A 48 2.94 -6.85 -3.91
CA ALA A 48 2.61 -5.62 -3.18
C ALA A 48 1.39 -5.82 -2.27
N MET A 49 0.34 -6.49 -2.74
CA MET A 49 -0.85 -6.80 -1.94
C MET A 49 -0.51 -7.71 -0.75
N TYR A 50 0.35 -8.72 -0.96
CA TYR A 50 0.81 -9.57 0.12
C TYR A 50 1.61 -8.80 1.17
N ALA A 51 2.54 -7.94 0.73
CA ALA A 51 3.34 -7.10 1.60
C ALA A 51 2.46 -6.20 2.48
N GLY A 52 1.45 -5.55 1.89
CA GLY A 52 0.48 -4.75 2.63
C GLY A 52 -0.31 -5.57 3.65
N LEU A 53 -0.74 -6.79 3.31
CA LEU A 53 -1.43 -7.67 4.25
C LEU A 53 -0.52 -8.12 5.40
N VAL A 54 0.75 -8.41 5.14
CA VAL A 54 1.74 -8.72 6.18
C VAL A 54 1.89 -7.54 7.14
N TRP A 55 2.03 -6.33 6.61
CA TRP A 55 2.12 -5.11 7.42
C TRP A 55 0.87 -4.90 8.28
N GLU A 56 -0.32 -4.94 7.67
CA GLU A 56 -1.60 -4.71 8.34
C GLU A 56 -1.90 -5.74 9.44
N THR A 57 -1.54 -7.01 9.23
CA THR A 57 -1.90 -8.11 10.14
C THR A 57 -0.86 -8.36 11.23
N SER A 58 0.43 -8.17 10.92
CA SER A 58 1.51 -8.59 11.81
C SER A 58 2.48 -7.48 12.22
N ARG A 59 2.43 -6.31 11.56
CA ARG A 59 3.40 -5.21 11.72
C ARG A 59 4.85 -5.66 11.57
N ASP A 60 5.07 -6.72 10.78
CA ASP A 60 6.39 -7.23 10.45
C ASP A 60 6.97 -6.40 9.29
N ALA A 61 7.64 -5.30 9.64
CA ALA A 61 8.21 -4.36 8.69
C ALA A 61 9.30 -5.02 7.82
N GLU A 62 10.16 -5.86 8.39
CA GLU A 62 11.22 -6.56 7.65
C GLU A 62 10.64 -7.44 6.56
N ARG A 63 9.61 -8.23 6.90
CA ARG A 63 8.95 -9.09 5.94
C ARG A 63 8.17 -8.29 4.89
N ALA A 64 7.43 -7.26 5.30
CA ALA A 64 6.70 -6.41 4.38
C ALA A 64 7.65 -5.72 3.37
N ASP A 65 8.76 -5.15 3.85
CA ASP A 65 9.77 -4.51 3.01
C ASP A 65 10.37 -5.49 1.99
N ALA A 66 10.69 -6.71 2.40
CA ALA A 66 11.22 -7.73 1.50
C ALA A 66 10.27 -8.06 0.34
N TYR A 67 8.96 -8.13 0.60
CA TYR A 67 7.97 -8.39 -0.46
C TYR A 67 7.72 -7.16 -1.34
N TYR A 68 7.68 -5.95 -0.77
CA TYR A 68 7.57 -4.72 -1.57
C TYR A 68 8.79 -4.49 -2.46
N SER A 69 10.00 -4.69 -1.92
CA SER A 69 11.24 -4.63 -2.69
C SER A 69 11.20 -5.56 -3.90
N ARG A 70 10.71 -6.79 -3.71
CA ARG A 70 10.52 -7.75 -4.80
C ARG A 70 9.42 -7.32 -5.78
N ALA A 71 8.34 -6.70 -5.30
CA ALA A 71 7.29 -6.16 -6.15
C ALA A 71 7.83 -5.06 -7.09
N VAL A 72 8.62 -4.12 -6.56
CA VAL A 72 9.26 -3.05 -7.33
C VAL A 72 10.25 -3.63 -8.36
N GLN A 73 11.03 -4.65 -7.99
CA GLN A 73 11.91 -5.32 -8.95
C GLN A 73 11.13 -6.00 -10.09
N ALA A 74 9.95 -6.54 -9.81
CA ALA A 74 9.12 -7.20 -10.80
C ALA A 74 8.37 -6.22 -11.72
N ALA A 75 7.94 -5.08 -11.17
CA ALA A 75 7.15 -4.07 -11.87
C ALA A 75 7.60 -2.65 -11.47
N PRO A 76 8.79 -2.20 -11.93
CA PRO A 76 9.40 -0.94 -11.48
C PRO A 76 8.65 0.31 -11.92
N ASP A 77 7.87 0.23 -13.00
CA ASP A 77 7.11 1.34 -13.56
C ASP A 77 5.62 1.29 -13.18
N ASP A 78 5.21 0.35 -12.33
CA ASP A 78 3.83 0.20 -11.90
C ASP A 78 3.51 1.17 -10.75
N CYS A 79 2.60 2.12 -11.01
CA CYS A 79 2.26 3.15 -10.05
C CYS A 79 1.53 2.61 -8.80
N TYR A 80 0.81 1.49 -8.92
CA TYR A 80 0.16 0.85 -7.78
C TYR A 80 1.20 0.19 -6.86
N VAL A 81 2.17 -0.49 -7.44
CA VAL A 81 3.29 -1.09 -6.69
C VAL A 81 4.11 -0.02 -5.98
N LEU A 82 4.54 1.01 -6.72
CA LEU A 82 5.33 2.12 -6.16
C LEU A 82 4.56 2.88 -5.07
N GLY A 83 3.28 3.17 -5.32
CA GLY A 83 2.42 3.87 -4.36
C GLY A 83 2.18 3.07 -3.08
N SER A 84 1.95 1.76 -3.21
CA SER A 84 1.75 0.87 -2.06
C SER A 84 3.01 0.76 -1.20
N TYR A 85 4.19 0.67 -1.85
CA TYR A 85 5.45 0.62 -1.12
C TYR A 85 5.77 1.94 -0.41
N ALA A 86 5.57 3.08 -1.09
CA ALA A 86 5.75 4.39 -0.48
C ALA A 86 4.83 4.61 0.73
N GLY A 87 3.57 4.16 0.65
CA GLY A 87 2.63 4.21 1.76
C GLY A 87 3.10 3.38 2.95
N PHE A 88 3.59 2.16 2.71
CA PHE A 88 4.18 1.33 3.75
C PHE A 88 5.39 2.00 4.41
N LEU A 89 6.32 2.56 3.63
CA LEU A 89 7.52 3.20 4.18
C LEU A 89 7.16 4.38 5.08
N TRP A 90 6.19 5.21 4.66
CA TRP A 90 5.68 6.29 5.50
C TRP A 90 5.12 5.74 6.82
N ASP A 91 4.19 4.78 6.75
CA ASP A 91 3.55 4.23 7.94
C ASP A 91 4.54 3.57 8.92
N ALA A 92 5.54 2.87 8.38
CA ALA A 92 6.57 2.21 9.19
C ALA A 92 7.52 3.22 9.86
N GLU A 93 7.91 4.28 9.15
CA GLU A 93 8.72 5.38 9.73
C GLU A 93 7.99 6.11 10.86
N GLU A 94 6.66 6.31 10.75
CA GLU A 94 5.86 6.91 11.82
C GLU A 94 5.79 6.00 13.06
N GLU A 95 5.73 4.68 12.89
CA GLU A 95 5.71 3.73 14.01
C GLU A 95 7.04 3.73 14.78
N ASP A 96 8.17 3.84 14.07
CA ASP A 96 9.50 4.00 14.68
C ASP A 96 9.66 5.37 15.36
N GLY A 97 9.12 6.45 14.77
CA GLY A 97 9.20 7.81 15.28
C GLY A 97 8.33 8.08 16.52
N LEU A 98 7.28 7.31 16.77
CA LEU A 98 6.46 7.41 17.97
C LEU A 98 7.16 6.89 19.24
N ASN A 99 8.27 6.17 19.09
CA ASN A 99 9.12 5.73 20.20
C ASN A 99 10.09 6.83 20.69
N ASP A 100 10.40 7.81 19.83
CA ASP A 100 11.25 8.96 20.14
C ASP A 100 10.41 10.22 20.12
N GLY A 101 9.77 10.58 21.24
CA GLY A 101 8.78 11.66 21.42
C GLY A 101 9.12 13.06 20.89
N GLN A 102 9.28 13.18 19.57
CA GLN A 102 9.61 14.39 18.84
C GLN A 102 8.59 14.54 17.71
N PRO A 103 7.84 15.65 17.65
CA PRO A 103 6.87 15.86 16.58
C PRO A 103 7.56 15.88 15.22
N PRO A 104 6.89 15.40 14.15
CA PRO A 104 7.50 15.26 12.83
C PRO A 104 8.04 16.60 12.34
N ALA A 105 9.35 16.67 12.17
CA ALA A 105 10.02 17.82 11.58
C ALA A 105 9.80 17.77 10.06
N GLY A 106 8.69 18.33 9.56
CA GLY A 106 8.57 18.47 8.11
C GLY A 106 7.21 18.75 7.48
N SER A 107 6.21 19.29 8.19
CA SER A 107 5.09 19.92 7.47
C SER A 107 5.45 21.37 7.12
N PRO A 108 5.74 21.72 5.85
CA PRO A 108 5.77 23.14 5.49
C PRO A 108 4.34 23.69 5.62
N PRO A 109 4.16 24.89 6.21
CA PRO A 109 2.83 25.47 6.35
C PRO A 109 2.24 25.73 4.96
N PHE A 110 1.04 25.20 4.73
CA PHE A 110 0.23 25.47 3.56
C PHE A 110 -0.11 26.97 3.54
N TYR A 111 0.64 27.78 2.78
CA TYR A 111 0.29 29.16 2.49
C TYR A 111 -0.87 29.17 1.48
N GLY A 112 -2.08 28.92 1.98
CA GLY A 112 -3.30 28.91 1.20
C GLY A 112 -4.37 29.78 1.85
N ALA A 113 -4.24 31.09 1.70
CA ALA A 113 -5.37 32.04 1.62
C ALA A 113 -4.84 33.47 1.45
N ALA A 114 -4.54 33.86 0.20
CA ALA A 114 -4.63 35.27 -0.16
C ALA A 114 -6.12 35.65 -0.10
N GLN A 115 -6.54 36.27 1.00
CA GLN A 115 -7.85 36.89 1.13
C GLN A 115 -7.92 38.03 0.10
N PRO A 116 -8.88 38.05 -0.85
CA PRO A 116 -9.04 39.18 -1.74
C PRO A 116 -9.53 40.39 -0.94
N SER A 117 -8.72 41.46 -0.93
CA SER A 117 -9.04 42.74 -0.31
C SER A 117 -10.35 43.29 -0.87
N SER A 118 -11.36 43.44 0.00
CA SER A 118 -12.62 44.07 -0.35
C SER A 118 -12.38 45.52 -0.77
N ILE A 119 -12.64 45.85 -2.03
CA ILE A 119 -12.61 47.23 -2.53
C ILE A 119 -13.76 47.98 -1.87
N ARG A 120 -13.40 48.86 -0.94
CA ARG A 120 -14.30 49.86 -0.35
C ARG A 120 -14.42 51.00 -1.37
N ALA A 121 -15.53 51.07 -2.09
CA ALA A 121 -15.88 52.25 -2.87
C ALA A 121 -16.17 53.41 -1.90
N ALA A 122 -15.46 54.52 -2.06
CA ALA A 122 -15.73 55.78 -1.41
C ALA A 122 -15.89 56.86 -2.49
N SER A 123 -17.00 57.60 -2.38
CA SER A 123 -17.41 58.80 -3.11
C SER A 123 -18.18 58.58 -4.40
#